data_AF-W1YEV8-F1
#
_entry.id   AF-W1YEV8-F1
#
_cell.length_a   1.000
_cell.length_b   1.000
_cell.length_c   1.000
_cell.angle_alpha   90.00
_cell.angle_beta   90.00
_cell.angle_gamma   90.00
#
_symmetry.space_group_name_H-M   'P 1'
#
loop_
_entity.id
_entity.type
_entity.pdbx_description
1 polymer ?
#
loop_
_entity_poly.entity_id
_entity_poly.type
_entity_poly.pdbx_seq_one_letter_code
_entity_poly.pdbx_strand_id
1 'polypeptide(L)'
;NYDGSDICLNEEHQIFTRRADFPNLKNYIGKSLVVTDGLTLLGGDDKAGICEIMEALAYLVAHPEIKHGRIMCAFGPDEEIGTGADHFDVKQF
;
A
#
# COMPACT_ATOMS: atom_id res chain seq x y z
N ASN A 1 1.95 3.65 17.07
CA ASN A 1 3.43 3.72 17.08
C ASN A 1 3.99 2.36 17.44
N TYR A 2 4.61 1.69 16.48
CA TYR A 2 5.28 0.41 16.67
C TYR A 2 6.46 0.55 17.63
N ASP A 3 6.56 -0.36 18.59
CA ASP A 3 7.52 -0.30 19.70
C ASP A 3 8.79 -1.14 19.44
N GLY A 4 8.85 -1.86 18.32
CA GLY A 4 9.94 -2.77 18.03
C GLY A 4 9.83 -4.12 18.72
N SER A 5 8.65 -4.53 19.17
CA SER A 5 8.38 -5.91 19.62
C SER A 5 7.88 -6.79 18.47
N ASP A 6 7.73 -8.10 18.71
CA ASP A 6 7.03 -8.97 17.77
C ASP A 6 5.54 -8.59 17.71
N ILE A 7 4.92 -8.69 16.54
CA ILE A 7 3.52 -8.30 16.34
C ILE A 7 2.66 -9.57 16.40
N CYS A 8 1.82 -9.68 17.43
CA CYS A 8 0.76 -10.69 17.47
C CYS A 8 -0.31 -10.31 16.45
N LEU A 9 -0.48 -11.12 15.41
CA LEU A 9 -1.57 -10.95 14.43
C LEU A 9 -2.81 -11.71 14.88
N ASN A 10 -2.61 -12.91 15.45
CA ASN A 10 -3.67 -13.76 15.92
C ASN A 10 -3.22 -14.61 17.11
N GLU A 11 -3.79 -14.35 18.29
CA GLU A 11 -3.43 -15.09 19.50
C GLU A 11 -4.02 -16.51 19.49
N GLU A 12 -5.24 -16.70 19.01
CA GLU A 12 -5.90 -18.03 18.98
C GLU A 12 -5.12 -19.03 18.10
N HIS A 13 -4.68 -18.58 16.92
CA HIS A 13 -3.92 -19.39 15.97
C HIS A 13 -2.40 -19.31 16.16
N GLN A 14 -1.93 -18.55 17.17
CA GLN A 14 -0.51 -18.33 17.46
C GLN A 14 0.29 -17.79 16.25
N ILE A 15 -0.30 -16.83 15.52
CA ILE A 15 0.30 -16.19 14.34
C ILE A 15 0.96 -14.87 14.75
N PHE A 16 2.26 -14.77 14.47
CA PHE A 16 3.08 -13.63 14.83
C PHE A 16 3.96 -13.20 13.66
N THR A 17 4.06 -11.89 13.44
CA THR A 17 5.16 -11.31 12.67
C THR A 17 6.33 -11.10 13.62
N ARG A 18 7.34 -11.97 13.52
CA ARG A 18 8.52 -11.91 14.39
C ARG A 18 9.61 -11.04 13.79
N ARG A 19 10.29 -10.27 14.61
CA ARG A 19 11.44 -9.44 14.19
C ARG A 19 12.62 -10.27 13.69
N ALA A 20 12.75 -11.50 14.16
CA ALA A 20 13.76 -12.43 13.67
C ALA A 20 13.54 -12.78 12.19
N ASP A 21 12.28 -12.96 11.78
CA ASP A 21 11.90 -13.29 10.40
C ASP A 21 11.94 -12.06 9.48
N PHE A 22 11.64 -10.88 10.05
CA PHE A 22 11.65 -9.60 9.33
C PHE A 22 12.58 -8.57 9.99
N PRO A 23 13.91 -8.68 9.82
CA PRO A 23 14.88 -7.78 10.47
C PRO A 23 14.69 -6.30 10.14
N ASN A 24 14.05 -5.99 9.00
CA ASN A 24 13.74 -4.64 8.57
C ASN A 24 12.75 -3.92 9.50
N LEU A 25 11.97 -4.65 10.31
CA LEU A 25 11.05 -4.06 11.29
C LEU A 25 11.74 -3.08 12.25
N LYS A 26 13.03 -3.27 12.54
CA LYS A 26 13.82 -2.35 13.37
C LYS A 26 13.84 -0.90 12.85
N ASN A 27 13.65 -0.70 11.54
CA ASN A 27 13.67 0.61 10.91
C ASN A 27 12.34 1.38 11.06
N TYR A 28 11.28 0.70 11.52
CA TYR A 28 9.92 1.26 11.60
C TYR A 28 9.47 1.56 13.04
N ILE A 29 10.38 1.50 14.02
CA ILE A 29 10.08 1.88 15.40
C ILE A 29 9.58 3.34 15.41
N GLY A 30 8.48 3.58 16.11
CA GLY A 30 7.79 4.86 16.16
C GLY A 30 6.84 5.13 14.99
N LYS A 31 6.84 4.32 13.93
CA LYS A 31 5.89 4.45 12.80
C LYS A 31 4.55 3.79 13.13
N SER A 32 3.51 4.12 12.36
CA SER A 32 2.25 3.38 12.39
C SER A 32 2.32 2.23 11.42
N LEU A 33 2.01 1.02 11.88
CA LEU A 33 1.93 -0.17 11.05
C LEU A 33 0.46 -0.57 10.91
N VAL A 34 0.04 -0.88 9.70
CA VAL A 34 -1.24 -1.51 9.40
C VAL A 34 -0.93 -2.96 9.06
N VAL A 35 -1.59 -3.89 9.75
CA VAL A 35 -1.32 -5.32 9.64
C VAL A 35 -2.63 -6.10 9.49
N THR A 36 -2.54 -7.38 9.14
CA THR A 36 -3.70 -8.28 9.04
C THR A 36 -4.04 -8.90 10.39
N ASP A 37 -5.10 -9.69 10.41
CA ASP A 37 -5.44 -10.61 11.52
C ASP A 37 -4.69 -11.96 11.41
N GLY A 38 -3.71 -12.06 10.51
CA GLY A 38 -2.92 -13.26 10.26
C GLY A 38 -3.61 -14.33 9.41
N LEU A 39 -4.89 -14.21 9.09
CA LEU A 39 -5.65 -15.23 8.35
C LEU A 39 -5.82 -14.90 6.86
N THR A 40 -5.52 -13.66 6.48
CA THR A 40 -5.64 -13.16 5.11
C THR A 40 -4.46 -12.28 4.73
N LEU A 41 -4.37 -11.92 3.44
CA LEU A 41 -3.48 -10.89 2.95
C LEU A 41 -4.06 -9.50 3.24
N LEU A 42 -3.19 -8.51 3.46
CA LEU A 42 -3.62 -7.12 3.66
C LEU A 42 -4.17 -6.50 2.36
N GLY A 43 -3.58 -6.89 1.22
CA GLY A 43 -3.78 -6.21 -0.05
C GLY A 43 -3.13 -4.82 -0.07
N GLY A 44 -2.07 -4.61 0.71
CA GLY A 44 -1.26 -3.39 0.62
C GLY A 44 -0.67 -3.21 -0.78
N ASP A 45 -0.18 -4.30 -1.34
CA ASP A 45 0.05 -4.43 -2.78
C ASP A 45 -1.29 -4.71 -3.50
N ASP A 46 -1.79 -3.85 -4.38
CA ASP A 46 -1.35 -2.46 -4.71
C ASP A 46 -2.33 -1.39 -4.17
N LYS A 47 -3.21 -1.76 -3.22
CA LYS A 47 -4.24 -0.82 -2.76
C LYS A 47 -3.67 0.36 -1.98
N ALA A 48 -2.47 0.22 -1.40
CA ALA A 48 -1.77 1.34 -0.80
C ALA A 48 -1.41 2.39 -1.87
N GLY A 49 -0.84 1.96 -3.01
CA GLY A 49 -0.52 2.86 -4.13
C GLY A 49 -1.76 3.55 -4.71
N ILE A 50 -2.87 2.81 -4.86
CA ILE A 50 -4.15 3.41 -5.28
C ILE A 50 -4.62 4.49 -4.28
N CYS A 51 -4.54 4.21 -2.98
CA CYS A 51 -4.91 5.17 -1.93
C CYS A 51 -4.05 6.44 -2.00
N GLU A 52 -2.73 6.28 -2.16
CA GLU A 52 -1.79 7.38 -2.30
C GLU A 52 -2.08 8.27 -3.52
N ILE A 53 -2.39 7.65 -4.67
CA ILE A 53 -2.77 8.38 -5.89
C ILE A 53 -4.06 9.18 -5.67
N MET A 54 -5.09 8.54 -5.11
CA MET A 54 -6.38 9.18 -4.89
C MET A 54 -6.27 10.35 -3.89
N GLU A 55 -5.50 10.17 -2.81
CA GLU A 55 -5.26 11.23 -1.84
C GLU A 55 -4.47 12.40 -2.44
N ALA A 56 -3.43 12.11 -3.23
CA ALA A 56 -2.67 13.16 -3.91
C ALA A 56 -3.54 13.97 -4.88
N LEU A 57 -4.42 13.31 -5.65
CA LEU A 57 -5.37 13.98 -6.54
C LEU A 57 -6.38 14.81 -5.76
N ALA A 58 -6.95 14.27 -4.68
CA ALA A 58 -7.88 15.00 -3.82
C ALA A 58 -7.22 16.24 -3.20
N TYR A 59 -5.98 16.11 -2.73
CA TYR A 59 -5.20 17.21 -2.18
C TYR A 59 -4.96 18.30 -3.23
N LEU A 60 -4.51 17.96 -4.44
CA LEU A 60 -4.28 18.95 -5.50
C LEU A 60 -5.55 19.69 -5.92
N VAL A 61 -6.70 18.99 -5.96
CA VAL A 61 -8.01 19.62 -6.21
C VAL A 61 -8.39 20.59 -5.09
N ALA A 62 -8.12 20.23 -3.84
CA ALA A 62 -8.39 21.09 -2.67
C ALA A 62 -7.42 22.28 -2.55
N HIS A 63 -6.24 22.20 -3.18
CA HIS A 63 -5.15 23.16 -3.08
C HIS A 63 -4.75 23.77 -4.45
N PRO A 64 -5.62 24.59 -5.08
CA PRO A 64 -5.40 25.14 -6.43
C PRO A 64 -4.22 26.13 -6.53
N GLU A 65 -3.67 26.57 -5.40
CA GLU A 65 -2.42 27.33 -5.33
C GLU A 65 -1.21 26.51 -5.82
N ILE A 66 -1.27 25.17 -5.68
CA ILE A 66 -0.23 24.26 -6.14
C ILE A 66 -0.35 24.12 -7.65
N LYS A 67 0.60 24.71 -8.39
CA LYS A 67 0.63 24.61 -9.85
C LYS A 67 1.01 23.20 -10.27
N HIS A 68 0.20 22.61 -11.15
CA HIS A 68 0.48 21.33 -11.78
C HIS A 68 0.05 21.34 -13.25
N GLY A 69 0.65 20.44 -14.04
CA GLY A 69 0.23 20.19 -15.41
C GLY A 69 -0.99 19.27 -15.49
N ARG A 70 -1.26 18.75 -16.70
CA ARG A 70 -2.22 17.64 -16.86
C ARG A 70 -1.69 16.42 -16.12
N ILE A 71 -2.50 15.84 -15.24
CA ILE A 71 -2.21 14.60 -14.52
C ILE A 71 -3.20 13.54 -15.02
N MET A 72 -2.70 12.34 -15.30
CA MET A 72 -3.50 11.20 -15.70
C MET A 72 -3.07 9.99 -14.86
N CYS A 73 -4.05 9.23 -14.39
CA CYS A 73 -3.83 8.00 -13.63
C CYS A 73 -4.63 6.87 -14.27
N ALA A 74 -4.13 5.65 -14.15
CA ALA A 74 -4.83 4.45 -14.55
C ALA A 74 -4.65 3.36 -13.50
N PHE A 75 -5.67 2.52 -13.37
CA PHE A 75 -5.69 1.37 -12.48
C PHE A 75 -5.93 0.13 -13.33
N GLY A 76 -4.88 -0.65 -13.54
CA GLY A 76 -4.93 -1.86 -14.37
C GLY A 76 -5.53 -3.05 -13.59
N PRO A 77 -6.35 -3.90 -14.23
CA PRO A 77 -6.72 -5.20 -13.66
C PRO A 77 -5.56 -6.18 -13.78
N ASP A 78 -5.66 -7.35 -13.14
CA ASP A 78 -4.89 -8.56 -13.48
C ASP A 78 -3.35 -8.44 -13.57
N GLU A 79 -2.76 -7.50 -12.82
CA GLU A 79 -1.30 -7.34 -12.72
C GLU A 79 -0.64 -8.60 -12.12
N GLU A 80 -1.23 -9.13 -11.05
CA GLU A 80 -0.73 -10.30 -10.29
C GLU A 80 -0.67 -11.61 -11.11
N ILE A 81 -1.38 -11.66 -12.25
CA ILE A 81 -1.34 -12.79 -13.20
C ILE A 81 -0.58 -12.46 -14.49
N GLY A 82 0.07 -11.30 -14.54
CA GLY A 82 0.99 -10.89 -15.59
C GLY A 82 0.35 -10.25 -16.83
N THR A 83 -0.94 -9.93 -16.80
CA THR A 83 -1.67 -9.43 -17.99
C THR A 83 -2.14 -7.98 -17.85
N GLY A 84 -1.79 -7.30 -16.76
CA GLY A 84 -2.40 -6.02 -16.42
C GLY A 84 -2.14 -4.86 -17.40
N ALA A 85 -1.13 -4.98 -18.24
CA ALA A 85 -0.82 -4.00 -19.29
C ALA A 85 -1.21 -4.46 -20.71
N ASP A 86 -1.64 -5.72 -20.90
CA ASP A 86 -1.83 -6.31 -22.23
C ASP A 86 -2.86 -5.57 -23.09
N HIS A 87 -3.84 -4.95 -22.43
CA HIS A 87 -4.91 -4.18 -23.05
C HIS A 87 -4.85 -2.69 -22.73
N PHE A 88 -3.69 -2.19 -22.26
CA PHE A 88 -3.52 -0.77 -21.95
C PHE A 88 -3.35 0.06 -23.23
N ASP A 89 -4.31 0.93 -23.55
CA ASP A 89 -4.25 1.79 -24.74
C ASP A 89 -3.41 3.05 -24.49
N VAL A 90 -2.13 2.97 -24.85
CA VAL A 90 -1.17 4.08 -24.73
C VAL A 90 -1.55 5.29 -25.60
N LYS A 91 -2.23 5.11 -26.75
CA LYS A 91 -2.51 6.25 -27.64
C LYS A 91 -3.55 7.20 -27.06
N GLN A 92 -4.39 6.70 -26.17
CA GLN A 92 -5.44 7.47 -25.49
C GLN A 92 -4.99 8.08 -24.16
N PHE A 93 -3.76 7.76 -23.73
CA PHE A 93 -3.15 8.24 -22.49
C PHE A 93 -2.14 9.35 -22.80
#